data_AF-A0A9E4YY82-F1
#
_entry.id   AF-A0A9E4YY82-F1
#
_cell.length_a   1.000
_cell.length_b   1.000
_cell.length_c   1.000
_cell.angle_alpha   90.00
_cell.angle_beta   90.00
_cell.angle_gamma   90.00
#
_symmetry.space_group_name_H-M   'P 1'
#
loop_
_entity.id
_entity.type
_entity.pdbx_description
1 polymer ?
#
loop_
_entity_poly.entity_id
_entity_poly.type
_entity_poly.pdbx_seq_one_letter_code
_entity_poly.pdbx_strand_id
1 'polypeptide(L)'
;LDALFATYIPNQFLNGSPKIARLFPNFKEVEQDYYRRTGIFPIMHTVVIREDVHREHPWVAASLYDAFSQAKDLAVNRLYDTDALALTLPFLIDHLEETWKTFGSDYWSYGVESNRPALEAVAQYVVDQGLAPRVVSAEELFPLAAA
;
A
#
# COMPACT_ATOMS: atom_id res chain seq x y z
N LEU A 1 24.70 -16.42 6.65
CA LEU A 1 23.61 -15.46 6.35
C LEU A 1 22.32 -16.20 6.65
N ASP A 2 21.62 -15.78 7.69
CA ASP A 2 20.48 -16.52 8.24
C ASP A 2 19.13 -16.01 7.70
N ALA A 3 19.09 -14.76 7.22
CA ALA A 3 17.95 -14.15 6.56
C ALA A 3 18.40 -13.14 5.49
N LEU A 4 17.54 -12.91 4.50
CA LEU A 4 17.74 -11.93 3.43
C LEU A 4 16.45 -11.14 3.21
N PHE A 5 16.55 -9.81 3.20
CA PHE A 5 15.52 -8.93 2.66
C PHE A 5 15.92 -8.57 1.22
N ALA A 6 15.07 -8.91 0.25
CA ALA A 6 15.34 -8.67 -1.16
C ALA A 6 14.13 -7.99 -1.83
N THR A 7 14.40 -7.05 -2.73
CA THR A 7 13.38 -6.34 -3.52
C THR A 7 12.79 -7.21 -4.64
N TYR A 8 13.46 -8.30 -4.99
CA TYR A 8 13.02 -9.28 -5.97
C TYR A 8 13.17 -10.69 -5.41
N ILE A 9 12.37 -11.63 -5.90
CA ILE A 9 12.50 -13.05 -5.52
C ILE A 9 13.86 -13.56 -6.03
N PRO A 10 14.76 -14.07 -5.15
CA PRO A 10 16.07 -14.53 -5.58
C PRO A 10 15.98 -15.68 -6.60
N ASN A 11 16.84 -15.66 -7.63
CA ASN A 11 16.87 -16.72 -8.66
C ASN A 11 17.02 -18.13 -8.07
N GLN A 12 17.74 -18.28 -6.96
CA GLN A 12 17.85 -19.58 -6.28
C GLN A 12 16.50 -20.11 -5.82
N PHE A 13 15.61 -19.25 -5.31
CA PHE A 13 14.27 -19.63 -4.91
C PHE A 13 13.40 -19.97 -6.12
N LEU A 14 13.47 -19.15 -7.18
CA LEU A 14 12.75 -19.39 -8.44
C LEU A 14 13.17 -20.72 -9.09
N ASN A 15 14.44 -21.08 -9.00
CA ASN A 15 14.98 -22.34 -9.50
C ASN A 15 14.72 -23.53 -8.57
N GLY A 16 13.95 -23.36 -7.49
CA GLY A 16 13.57 -24.43 -6.57
C GLY A 16 14.73 -24.95 -5.69
N SER A 17 15.74 -24.13 -5.42
CA SER A 17 16.86 -24.52 -4.55
C SER A 17 16.34 -24.87 -3.14
N PRO A 18 16.69 -26.03 -2.57
CA PRO A 18 16.27 -26.41 -1.22
C PRO A 18 17.00 -25.63 -0.12
N LYS A 19 17.95 -24.76 -0.47
CA LYS A 19 18.77 -23.98 0.48
C LYS A 19 18.15 -22.62 0.82
N ILE A 20 17.03 -22.26 0.20
CA ILE A 20 16.34 -20.99 0.41
C ILE A 20 14.84 -21.26 0.49
N ALA A 21 14.19 -20.60 1.44
CA ALA A 21 12.75 -20.68 1.62
C ALA A 21 12.22 -19.30 2.04
N ARG A 22 10.90 -19.13 1.97
CA ARG A 22 10.25 -17.99 2.62
C ARG A 22 10.43 -18.12 4.13
N LEU A 23 10.69 -17.00 4.80
CA LEU A 23 10.78 -16.95 6.26
C LEU A 23 9.46 -17.41 6.92
N PHE A 24 8.33 -16.96 6.36
CA PHE A 24 6.99 -17.43 6.73
C PHE A 24 6.41 -18.24 5.56
N PRO A 25 6.30 -19.58 5.70
CA PRO A 25 5.65 -20.41 4.68
C PRO A 25 4.18 -20.04 4.46
N ASN A 26 3.51 -19.65 5.55
CA ASN A 26 2.12 -19.17 5.64
C ASN A 26 2.05 -17.64 5.65
N PHE A 27 2.82 -16.99 4.77
CA PHE A 27 2.97 -15.52 4.71
C PHE A 27 1.62 -14.80 4.59
N LYS A 28 0.67 -15.36 3.82
CA LYS A 28 -0.66 -14.78 3.64
C LYS A 28 -1.41 -14.68 4.96
N GLU A 29 -1.45 -15.75 5.74
CA GLU A 29 -2.11 -15.76 7.05
C GLU A 29 -1.42 -14.81 8.03
N VAL A 30 -0.08 -14.76 8.02
CA VAL A 30 0.72 -13.86 8.86
C VAL A 30 0.46 -12.38 8.52
N GLU A 31 0.38 -12.04 7.24
CA GLU A 31 0.09 -10.68 6.76
C GLU A 31 -1.35 -10.26 7.09
N GLN A 32 -2.32 -11.15 6.91
CA GLN A 32 -3.71 -10.88 7.29
C GLN A 32 -3.85 -10.66 8.80
N ASP A 33 -3.19 -11.47 9.62
CA ASP A 33 -3.16 -11.35 11.08
C ASP A 33 -2.43 -10.07 11.53
N TYR A 34 -1.34 -9.69 10.86
CA TYR A 34 -0.69 -8.40 11.06
C TYR A 34 -1.66 -7.23 10.82
N TYR A 35 -2.39 -7.24 9.70
CA TYR A 35 -3.37 -6.20 9.41
C TYR A 35 -4.50 -6.18 10.44
N ARG A 36 -5.07 -7.33 10.80
CA ARG A 36 -6.14 -7.41 11.83
C ARG A 36 -5.71 -6.85 13.18
N ARG A 37 -4.45 -7.04 13.58
CA ARG A 37 -3.91 -6.51 14.84
C ARG A 37 -3.59 -5.02 14.81
N THR A 38 -3.14 -4.51 13.67
CA THR A 38 -2.49 -3.19 13.61
C THR A 38 -3.27 -2.15 12.81
N GLY A 39 -4.16 -2.59 11.92
CA GLY A 39 -4.76 -1.75 10.89
C GLY A 39 -3.77 -1.24 9.83
N ILE A 40 -2.51 -1.68 9.86
CA ILE A 40 -1.48 -1.20 8.94
C ILE A 40 -1.54 -2.01 7.64
N PHE A 41 -1.99 -1.35 6.57
CA PHE A 41 -1.77 -1.80 5.21
C PHE A 41 -0.57 -1.05 4.62
N PRO A 42 0.49 -1.74 4.13
CA PRO A 42 1.74 -1.07 3.74
C PRO A 42 1.58 -0.04 2.60
N ILE A 43 2.18 1.14 2.79
CA ILE A 43 2.23 2.18 1.76
C ILE A 43 3.33 1.84 0.75
N MET A 44 2.98 1.77 -0.53
CA MET A 44 3.94 1.53 -1.61
C MET A 44 4.53 2.85 -2.15
N HIS A 45 3.66 3.84 -2.43
CA HIS A 45 4.05 5.12 -3.05
C HIS A 45 3.24 6.30 -2.50
N THR A 46 3.85 7.48 -2.48
CA THR A 46 3.20 8.76 -2.17
C THR A 46 3.40 9.70 -3.36
N VAL A 47 2.32 10.35 -3.79
CA VAL A 47 2.37 11.37 -4.84
C VAL A 47 2.64 12.72 -4.18
N VAL A 48 3.64 13.45 -4.71
CA VAL A 48 4.01 14.78 -4.24
C VAL A 48 3.93 15.79 -5.38
N ILE A 49 3.55 17.01 -5.04
CA ILE A 49 3.45 18.13 -5.98
C ILE A 49 4.52 19.14 -5.58
N ARG A 50 5.26 19.65 -6.59
CA ARG A 50 6.26 20.69 -6.36
C ARG A 50 5.56 21.95 -5.84
N GLU A 51 6.14 22.56 -4.81
CA GLU A 51 5.47 23.65 -4.08
C GLU A 51 5.14 24.86 -4.96
N ASP A 52 6.05 25.25 -5.86
CA ASP A 52 5.86 26.33 -6.83
C ASP A 52 4.68 26.06 -7.78
N VAL A 53 4.52 24.82 -8.26
CA VAL A 53 3.41 24.40 -9.11
C VAL A 53 2.09 24.49 -8.35
N HIS A 54 2.06 24.02 -7.09
CA HIS A 54 0.86 24.13 -6.27
C HIS A 54 0.51 25.59 -5.96
N ARG A 55 1.52 26.44 -5.73
CA ARG A 55 1.31 27.88 -5.48
C ARG A 55 0.76 28.60 -6.71
N GLU A 56 1.26 28.27 -7.90
CA GLU A 56 0.80 28.86 -9.17
C GLU A 56 -0.56 28.28 -9.61
N HIS A 57 -0.83 27.02 -9.27
CA HIS A 57 -2.04 26.29 -9.64
C HIS A 57 -2.67 25.56 -8.44
N PRO A 58 -3.29 26.27 -7.47
CA PRO A 58 -3.79 25.65 -6.22
C PRO A 58 -4.79 24.51 -6.42
N TRP A 59 -5.54 24.52 -7.52
CA TRP A 59 -6.50 23.48 -7.88
C TRP A 59 -5.86 22.13 -8.26
N VAL A 60 -4.55 22.11 -8.58
CA VAL A 60 -3.87 20.91 -9.11
C VAL A 60 -3.88 19.75 -8.13
N ALA A 61 -3.82 20.01 -6.82
CA ALA A 61 -3.86 18.97 -5.79
C ALA A 61 -5.19 18.23 -5.79
N ALA A 62 -6.31 18.96 -5.76
CA ALA A 62 -7.65 18.40 -5.83
C ALA A 62 -7.89 17.67 -7.15
N SER A 63 -7.51 18.28 -8.29
CA SER A 63 -7.70 17.66 -9.60
C SER A 63 -6.91 16.36 -9.77
N LEU A 64 -5.67 16.29 -9.29
CA LEU A 64 -4.89 15.06 -9.33
C LEU A 64 -5.45 13.99 -8.39
N TYR A 65 -5.90 14.39 -7.19
CA TYR A 65 -6.55 13.47 -6.25
C TYR A 65 -7.81 12.84 -6.87
N ASP A 66 -8.68 13.66 -7.48
CA ASP A 66 -9.91 13.19 -8.12
C ASP A 66 -9.60 12.30 -9.32
N ALA A 67 -8.64 12.69 -10.16
CA ALA A 67 -8.24 11.92 -11.33
C ALA A 67 -7.65 10.55 -10.95
N PHE A 68 -6.77 10.50 -9.96
CA PHE A 68 -6.19 9.23 -9.51
C PHE A 68 -7.21 8.37 -8.77
N SER A 69 -8.11 8.96 -7.98
CA SER A 69 -9.21 8.21 -7.34
C SER A 69 -10.09 7.54 -8.39
N GLN A 70 -10.49 8.28 -9.43
CA GLN A 70 -11.25 7.72 -10.55
C GLN A 70 -10.48 6.61 -11.28
N ALA A 71 -9.19 6.81 -11.56
CA ALA A 71 -8.36 5.81 -12.21
C ALA A 71 -8.23 4.53 -11.36
N LYS A 72 -8.03 4.67 -10.05
CA LYS A 72 -7.99 3.57 -9.10
C LYS A 72 -9.32 2.81 -9.11
N ASP A 73 -10.44 3.51 -8.98
CA ASP A 73 -11.76 2.89 -8.92
C ASP A 73 -12.07 2.12 -10.20
N LEU A 74 -11.72 2.66 -11.37
CA LEU A 74 -11.85 1.94 -12.65
C LEU A 74 -11.04 0.63 -12.66
N ALA A 75 -9.81 0.66 -12.16
CA ALA A 75 -8.93 -0.51 -12.13
C ALA A 75 -9.41 -1.56 -11.12
N VAL A 76 -9.73 -1.15 -9.90
CA VAL A 76 -10.12 -2.03 -8.79
C VAL A 76 -11.50 -2.62 -9.02
N ASN A 77 -12.48 -1.82 -9.44
CA ASN A 77 -13.85 -2.30 -9.64
C ASN A 77 -13.92 -3.35 -10.76
N ARG A 78 -13.04 -3.25 -11.77
CA ARG A 78 -12.97 -4.23 -12.87
C ARG A 78 -12.48 -5.61 -12.40
N LEU A 79 -11.83 -5.73 -11.24
CA LEU A 79 -11.38 -7.02 -10.73
C LEU A 79 -12.55 -7.95 -10.36
N TYR A 80 -13.72 -7.39 -10.06
CA TYR A 80 -14.94 -8.16 -9.76
C TYR A 80 -15.88 -8.21 -10.97
N ASP A 81 -15.36 -8.67 -12.11
CA ASP A 81 -16.12 -8.97 -13.31
C ASP A 81 -16.21 -10.49 -13.48
N THR A 82 -17.39 -11.06 -13.28
CA THR A 82 -17.64 -12.50 -13.37
C THR A 82 -17.90 -12.99 -14.80
N ASP A 83 -18.11 -12.08 -15.76
CA ASP A 83 -18.32 -12.41 -17.18
C ASP A 83 -16.97 -12.50 -17.92
N ALA A 84 -16.06 -11.55 -17.64
CA ALA A 84 -14.72 -11.52 -18.21
C ALA A 84 -13.66 -11.07 -17.19
N LEU A 85 -12.96 -12.03 -16.58
CA LEU A 85 -11.93 -11.76 -15.58
C LEU A 85 -10.87 -10.78 -16.11
N ALA A 86 -10.63 -9.69 -15.35
CA ALA A 86 -9.63 -8.67 -15.68
C ALA A 86 -8.19 -9.21 -15.72
N LEU A 87 -7.93 -10.27 -14.95
CA LEU A 87 -6.67 -11.01 -14.91
C LEU A 87 -6.95 -12.47 -15.23
N THR A 88 -6.03 -13.15 -15.94
CA THR A 88 -6.16 -14.56 -16.32
C THR A 88 -5.89 -15.54 -15.16
N LEU A 89 -6.23 -15.14 -13.92
CA LEU A 89 -6.11 -15.97 -12.72
C LEU A 89 -7.42 -16.76 -12.51
N PRO A 90 -7.40 -18.10 -12.54
CA PRO A 90 -8.62 -18.91 -12.49
C PRO A 90 -9.52 -18.68 -11.26
N PHE A 91 -8.92 -18.31 -10.13
CA PHE A 91 -9.60 -18.08 -8.85
C PHE A 91 -9.61 -16.60 -8.44
N LEU A 92 -9.55 -15.68 -9.42
CA LEU A 92 -9.48 -14.24 -9.16
C LEU A 92 -10.60 -13.75 -8.23
N ILE A 93 -11.84 -14.16 -8.50
CA ILE A 93 -13.01 -13.73 -7.71
C ILE A 93 -12.90 -14.20 -6.26
N ASP A 94 -12.56 -15.46 -6.04
CA ASP A 94 -12.35 -16.02 -4.69
C ASP A 94 -11.23 -15.27 -3.94
N HIS A 95 -10.11 -15.00 -4.62
CA HIS A 95 -9.01 -14.22 -4.05
C HIS A 95 -9.42 -12.78 -3.68
N LEU A 96 -10.25 -12.14 -4.49
CA LEU A 96 -10.74 -10.79 -4.22
C LEU A 96 -11.73 -10.78 -3.05
N GLU A 97 -12.68 -11.70 -3.01
CA GLU A 97 -13.63 -11.83 -1.90
C GLU A 97 -12.93 -12.15 -0.57
N GLU A 98 -11.91 -13.01 -0.60
CA GLU A 98 -11.08 -13.28 0.57
C GLU A 98 -10.29 -12.05 1.03
N THR A 99 -9.77 -11.27 0.08
CA THR A 99 -9.10 -10.00 0.36
C THR A 99 -10.06 -9.04 1.06
N TRP A 100 -11.29 -8.89 0.56
CA TRP A 100 -12.31 -8.03 1.17
C TRP A 100 -12.69 -8.44 2.59
N LYS A 101 -12.75 -9.75 2.88
CA LYS A 101 -13.01 -10.25 4.24
C LYS A 101 -11.94 -9.82 5.25
N THR A 102 -10.71 -9.57 4.80
CA THR A 102 -9.61 -9.14 5.67
C THR A 102 -9.45 -7.62 5.67
N PHE A 103 -9.38 -7.00 4.49
CA PHE A 103 -8.94 -5.61 4.33
C PHE A 103 -10.09 -4.63 4.03
N GLY A 104 -11.32 -5.12 3.88
CA GLY A 104 -12.44 -4.31 3.37
C GLY A 104 -12.38 -4.14 1.85
N SER A 105 -13.38 -3.47 1.28
CA SER A 105 -13.49 -3.29 -0.17
C SER A 105 -12.58 -2.19 -0.73
N ASP A 106 -12.20 -1.21 0.08
CA ASP A 106 -11.28 -0.10 -0.28
C ASP A 106 -9.89 -0.28 0.33
N TYR A 107 -9.26 -1.44 0.08
CA TYR A 107 -7.94 -1.76 0.61
C TYR A 107 -6.80 -0.91 0.01
N TRP A 108 -7.02 -0.29 -1.16
CA TRP A 108 -6.14 0.73 -1.74
C TRP A 108 -6.69 2.15 -1.47
N SER A 109 -7.06 2.42 -0.23
CA SER A 109 -7.67 3.71 0.14
C SER A 109 -6.73 4.88 -0.14
N TYR A 110 -7.29 5.99 -0.62
CA TYR A 110 -6.59 7.27 -0.72
C TYR A 110 -7.04 8.19 0.41
N GLY A 111 -6.17 9.13 0.80
CA GLY A 111 -6.41 10.08 1.88
C GLY A 111 -5.63 9.77 3.16
N VAL A 112 -5.59 10.76 4.05
CA VAL A 112 -4.77 10.70 5.29
C VAL A 112 -5.42 9.80 6.33
N GLU A 113 -6.71 10.00 6.63
CA GLU A 113 -7.38 9.28 7.74
C GLU A 113 -7.45 7.77 7.51
N SER A 114 -7.80 7.35 6.30
CA SER A 114 -7.86 5.94 5.91
C SER A 114 -6.51 5.24 5.99
N ASN A 115 -5.41 6.00 5.82
CA ASN A 115 -4.03 5.50 5.87
C ASN A 115 -3.29 5.86 7.17
N ARG A 116 -3.96 6.48 8.15
CA ARG A 116 -3.35 7.03 9.36
C ARG A 116 -2.51 5.99 10.13
N PRO A 117 -2.99 4.75 10.37
CA PRO A 117 -2.17 3.74 11.05
C PRO A 117 -0.84 3.46 10.33
N ALA A 118 -0.85 3.42 9.00
CA ALA A 118 0.34 3.17 8.20
C ALA A 118 1.28 4.40 8.17
N LEU A 119 0.72 5.61 8.08
CA LEU A 119 1.46 6.87 8.10
C LEU A 119 2.18 7.09 9.44
N GLU A 120 1.50 6.87 10.55
CA GLU A 120 2.08 6.99 11.89
C GLU A 120 3.14 5.92 12.13
N ALA A 121 2.88 4.67 11.70
CA ALA A 121 3.84 3.58 11.80
C ALA A 121 5.11 3.86 10.99
N VAL A 122 5.00 4.29 9.73
CA VAL A 122 6.20 4.58 8.93
C VAL A 122 6.98 5.76 9.49
N ALA A 123 6.31 6.81 9.99
CA ALA A 123 6.96 7.95 10.63
C ALA A 123 7.75 7.54 11.88
N GLN A 124 7.25 6.58 12.65
CA GLN A 124 7.98 6.00 13.78
C GLN A 124 9.14 5.10 13.31
N TYR A 125 8.88 4.18 12.38
CA TYR A 125 9.87 3.19 11.93
C TYR A 125 11.10 3.83 11.28
N VAL A 126 10.94 4.91 10.51
CA VAL A 126 12.09 5.59 9.91
C VAL A 126 12.99 6.26 10.97
N VAL A 127 12.44 6.63 12.13
CA VAL A 127 13.23 7.14 13.26
C VAL A 127 13.91 5.99 13.99
N ASP A 128 13.17 4.92 14.27
CA ASP A 128 13.70 3.72 14.94
C ASP A 128 14.86 3.10 14.15
N GLN A 129 14.82 3.19 12.82
CA GLN A 129 15.87 2.74 11.91
C GLN A 129 16.99 3.76 11.69
N GLY A 130 16.92 4.95 12.30
CA GLY A 130 17.92 6.00 12.18
C GLY A 130 17.95 6.71 10.82
N LEU A 131 16.88 6.60 10.04
CA LEU A 131 16.72 7.26 8.73
C LEU A 131 16.19 8.69 8.87
N ALA A 132 15.53 9.01 9.98
CA ALA A 132 15.02 10.35 10.29
C ALA A 132 15.42 10.78 11.72
N PRO A 133 15.65 12.10 11.94
CA PRO A 133 16.08 12.61 13.25
C PRO A 133 14.93 12.73 14.27
N ARG A 134 13.67 12.68 13.81
CA ARG A 134 12.47 12.78 14.65
C ARG A 134 11.25 12.22 13.92
N VAL A 135 10.21 11.91 14.69
CA VAL A 135 8.91 11.55 14.15
C VAL A 135 8.26 12.82 13.59
N VAL A 136 7.69 12.71 12.38
CA VAL A 136 6.94 13.78 11.71
C VAL A 136 5.47 13.35 11.69
N SER A 137 4.57 14.20 12.17
CA SER A 137 3.15 13.84 12.25
C SER A 137 2.50 13.78 10.87
N ALA A 138 1.36 13.09 10.75
CA ALA A 138 0.60 13.05 9.50
C ALA A 138 0.16 14.46 9.07
N GLU A 139 -0.16 15.33 10.00
CA GLU A 139 -0.58 16.72 9.75
C GLU A 139 0.59 17.61 9.31
N GLU A 140 1.82 17.31 9.75
CA GLU A 140 3.03 17.97 9.24
C GLU A 140 3.33 17.53 7.79
N LEU A 141 3.13 16.24 7.48
CA LEU A 141 3.34 15.69 6.14
C LEU A 141 2.25 16.12 5.15
N PHE A 142 1.00 16.18 5.61
CA PHE A 142 -0.19 16.50 4.85
C PHE A 142 -0.96 17.64 5.52
N PRO A 143 -0.44 18.88 5.45
CA PRO A 143 -1.12 20.02 6.04
C PRO A 143 -2.48 20.23 5.37
N LEU A 144 -3.51 20.51 6.16
CA LEU A 144 -4.79 20.97 5.63
C LEU A 144 -4.53 22.23 4.79
N ALA A 145 -5.02 22.24 3.55
CA ALA A 145 -4.95 23.43 2.72
C ALA A 145 -5.56 24.61 3.50
N ALA A 146 -4.79 25.68 3.69
CA ALA A 146 -5.34 26.91 4.23
C ALA A 146 -6.46 27.36 3.28
N ALA A 147 -7.67 27.48 3.83
CA ALA A 147 -8.84 27.96 3.10
C ALA A 147 -8.64 29.37 2.53
#